data_AF-A0A8H6CMJ4-F1
#
_entry.id   AF-A0A8H6CMJ4-F1
#
_cell.length_a   1.000
_cell.length_b   1.000
_cell.length_c   1.000
_cell.angle_alpha   90.00
_cell.angle_beta   90.00
_cell.angle_gamma   90.00
#
_symmetry.space_group_name_H-M   'P 1'
#
loop_
_entity.id
_entity.type
_entity.pdbx_description
1 polymer ?
#
loop_
_entity_poly.entity_id
_entity_poly.type
_entity_poly.pdbx_seq_one_letter_code
_entity_poly.pdbx_strand_id
1 'polypeptide(L)'
;MPKEKATRKTKAKAVSDGGKKKKDPNAPKRGLSAYMFFANEQRDNVREENPGISFGQVGKVLGERWKALNPKQREPYEAKAKTDKQRYEDEKASYNANDEEEDEE
;
A
#
# COMPACT_ATOMS: atom_id res chain seq x y z
N MET A 1 -33.85 15.84 -3.58
CA MET A 1 -33.64 14.92 -4.72
C MET A 1 -32.32 14.18 -4.50
N PRO A 2 -32.34 12.84 -4.37
CA PRO A 2 -31.19 12.04 -3.96
C PRO A 2 -30.19 11.87 -5.11
N LYS A 3 -28.88 11.99 -4.83
CA LYS A 3 -27.83 11.75 -5.83
C LYS A 3 -27.58 10.25 -5.96
N GLU A 4 -27.80 9.77 -7.17
CA GLU A 4 -27.76 8.39 -7.66
C GLU A 4 -26.39 7.69 -7.46
N LYS A 5 -26.46 6.37 -7.21
CA LYS A 5 -25.34 5.43 -7.20
C LYS A 5 -25.24 4.74 -8.56
N ALA A 6 -24.11 4.88 -9.27
CA ALA A 6 -23.52 3.91 -10.22
C ALA A 6 -22.24 4.56 -10.79
N THR A 7 -21.06 3.93 -10.85
CA THR A 7 -20.77 2.76 -11.68
C THR A 7 -19.62 1.94 -11.08
N ARG A 8 -19.83 0.62 -10.95
CA ARG A 8 -18.75 -0.37 -10.79
C ARG A 8 -18.06 -0.51 -12.14
N LYS A 9 -16.80 -0.10 -12.26
CA LYS A 9 -15.95 -0.50 -13.39
C LYS A 9 -15.11 -1.69 -12.95
N THR A 10 -15.63 -2.89 -13.21
CA THR A 10 -14.87 -4.14 -13.21
C THR A 10 -13.88 -4.10 -14.39
N LYS A 11 -12.58 -4.09 -14.09
CA LYS A 11 -11.56 -4.50 -15.07
C LYS A 11 -10.96 -5.80 -14.56
N ALA A 12 -11.49 -6.91 -15.08
CA ALA A 12 -10.91 -8.23 -14.92
C ALA A 12 -9.71 -8.39 -15.86
N LYS A 13 -8.78 -9.25 -15.44
CA LYS A 13 -7.56 -9.75 -16.11
C LYS A 13 -6.40 -8.77 -16.30
N ALA A 14 -5.46 -8.87 -15.37
CA ALA A 14 -4.06 -9.10 -15.72
C ALA A 14 -3.52 -10.18 -14.77
N VAL A 15 -3.61 -11.44 -15.21
CA VAL A 15 -2.77 -12.51 -14.66
C VAL A 15 -1.43 -12.30 -15.35
N SER A 16 -0.59 -11.41 -14.81
CA SER A 16 0.82 -11.40 -15.14
C SER A 16 1.50 -12.34 -14.16
N ASP A 17 1.43 -13.62 -14.47
CA ASP A 17 2.54 -14.54 -14.19
C ASP A 17 3.73 -13.98 -14.98
N GLY A 18 4.51 -13.14 -14.31
CA GLY A 18 5.67 -12.47 -14.86
C GLY A 18 6.65 -12.44 -13.72
N GLY A 19 7.62 -13.37 -13.78
CA GLY A 19 8.57 -13.67 -12.72
C GLY A 19 8.92 -12.43 -11.93
N LYS A 20 8.71 -12.50 -10.60
CA LYS A 20 9.24 -11.50 -9.69
C LYS A 20 10.74 -11.46 -9.98
N LYS A 21 11.19 -10.48 -10.79
CA LYS A 21 12.60 -10.08 -10.81
C LYS A 21 12.97 -10.03 -9.34
N LYS A 22 13.92 -10.88 -8.92
CA LYS A 22 14.38 -10.92 -7.53
C LYS A 22 14.66 -9.46 -7.22
N LYS A 23 13.83 -8.87 -6.36
CA LYS A 23 14.00 -7.48 -5.99
C LYS A 23 15.36 -7.47 -5.34
N ASP A 24 16.30 -6.73 -5.91
CA ASP A 24 17.69 -6.78 -5.48
C ASP A 24 17.71 -6.66 -3.95
N PRO A 25 18.39 -7.56 -3.22
CA PRO A 25 18.35 -7.59 -1.76
C PRO A 25 18.76 -6.25 -1.14
N ASN A 26 19.54 -5.45 -1.87
CA ASN A 26 20.05 -4.14 -1.49
C ASN A 26 19.09 -3.00 -1.84
N ALA A 27 18.06 -3.23 -2.66
CA ALA A 27 17.12 -2.19 -3.04
C ALA A 27 16.28 -1.75 -1.83
N PRO A 28 16.14 -0.43 -1.59
CA PRO A 28 15.42 0.06 -0.43
C PRO A 28 13.96 -0.37 -0.49
N LYS A 29 13.44 -0.76 0.67
CA LYS A 29 12.07 -1.26 0.77
C LYS A 29 11.12 -0.08 0.58
N ARG A 30 10.23 -0.21 -0.42
CA ARG A 30 9.22 0.80 -0.75
C ARG A 30 8.55 1.39 0.49
N GLY A 31 8.43 2.71 0.51
CA GLY A 31 7.67 3.42 1.53
C GLY A 31 6.21 2.94 1.59
N LEU A 32 5.66 2.86 2.79
CA LEU A 32 4.28 2.50 3.06
C LEU A 32 3.37 3.71 2.83
N SER A 33 2.25 3.49 2.12
CA SER A 33 1.23 4.51 1.93
C SER A 33 0.33 4.66 3.16
N ALA A 34 -0.46 5.73 3.21
CA ALA A 34 -1.38 6.01 4.32
C ALA A 34 -2.36 4.85 4.53
N TYR A 35 -2.86 4.30 3.43
CA TYR A 35 -3.69 3.10 3.44
C TYR A 35 -2.95 1.87 3.98
N MET A 36 -1.66 1.71 3.70
CA MET A 36 -0.88 0.57 4.21
C MET A 36 -0.66 0.65 5.73
N PHE A 37 -0.44 1.84 6.28
CA PHE A 37 -0.39 2.03 7.74
C PHE A 37 -1.73 1.67 8.38
N PHE A 38 -2.82 2.22 7.86
CA PHE A 38 -4.17 1.90 8.31
C PHE A 38 -4.49 0.40 8.17
N ALA A 39 -4.20 -0.19 7.01
CA ALA A 39 -4.46 -1.59 6.74
C ALA A 39 -3.62 -2.51 7.64
N ASN A 40 -2.39 -2.15 7.99
CA ASN A 40 -1.59 -2.96 8.92
C ASN A 40 -2.15 -2.93 10.35
N GLU A 41 -2.62 -1.79 10.84
CA GLU A 41 -3.26 -1.71 12.15
C GLU A 41 -4.63 -2.41 12.16
N GLN A 42 -5.42 -2.21 11.10
CA GLN A 42 -6.79 -2.70 11.06
C GLN A 42 -6.91 -4.13 10.55
N ARG A 43 -5.93 -4.68 9.83
CA ARG A 43 -6.01 -6.08 9.37
C ARG A 43 -6.13 -7.03 10.56
N ASP A 44 -5.43 -6.73 11.65
CA ASP A 44 -5.38 -7.62 12.82
C ASP A 44 -6.72 -7.51 13.53
N ASN A 45 -7.25 -6.29 13.74
CA ASN A 45 -8.62 -6.07 14.21
C ASN A 45 -9.67 -6.79 13.35
N VAL A 46 -9.62 -6.66 12.02
CA VAL A 46 -10.59 -7.29 11.12
C VAL A 46 -10.49 -8.82 11.17
N ARG A 47 -9.29 -9.37 11.36
CA ARG A 47 -9.06 -10.81 11.46
C ARG A 47 -9.49 -11.37 12.82
N GLU A 48 -9.41 -10.56 13.87
CA GLU A 48 -9.93 -10.88 15.21
C GLU A 48 -11.47 -10.79 15.25
N GLU A 49 -12.04 -9.75 14.66
CA GLU A 49 -13.50 -9.59 14.54
C GLU A 49 -14.13 -10.65 13.64
N ASN A 50 -13.38 -11.15 12.66
CA ASN A 50 -13.83 -12.15 11.69
C ASN A 50 -12.82 -13.30 11.62
N PRO A 51 -12.80 -14.19 12.63
CA PRO A 51 -11.91 -15.34 12.59
C PRO A 51 -12.29 -16.24 11.40
N GLY A 52 -11.33 -16.48 10.49
CA GLY A 52 -11.51 -17.40 9.36
C GLY A 52 -11.84 -16.76 8.00
N ILE A 53 -11.95 -15.43 7.90
CA ILE A 53 -12.06 -14.79 6.58
C ILE A 53 -10.73 -14.78 5.83
N SER A 54 -10.78 -14.93 4.51
CA SER A 54 -9.56 -14.93 3.69
C SER A 54 -8.92 -13.54 3.62
N PHE A 55 -7.61 -13.49 3.39
CA PHE A 55 -6.87 -12.23 3.20
C PHE A 55 -7.52 -11.32 2.14
N GLY A 56 -8.08 -11.90 1.07
CA GLY A 56 -8.82 -11.15 0.04
C GLY A 56 -10.09 -10.49 0.56
N GLN A 57 -10.81 -11.11 1.51
CA GLN A 57 -11.96 -10.51 2.16
C GLN A 57 -11.56 -9.44 3.17
N VAL A 58 -10.50 -9.67 3.95
CA VAL A 58 -9.92 -8.66 4.85
C VAL A 58 -9.60 -7.38 4.07
N GLY A 59 -8.91 -7.51 2.92
CA GLY A 59 -8.59 -6.36 2.07
C GLY A 59 -9.81 -5.60 1.55
N LYS A 60 -10.93 -6.29 1.26
CA LYS A 60 -12.19 -5.64 0.86
C LYS A 60 -12.77 -4.82 2.01
N VAL A 61 -12.86 -5.42 3.20
CA VAL A 61 -13.38 -4.74 4.41
C VAL A 61 -12.53 -3.52 4.75
N LEU A 62 -11.19 -3.66 4.72
CA LEU A 62 -10.26 -2.55 4.96
C LEU A 62 -10.42 -1.43 3.93
N GLY A 63 -10.58 -1.76 2.66
CA GLY A 63 -10.80 -0.77 1.60
C GLY A 63 -12.11 0.00 1.78
N GLU A 64 -13.18 -0.67 2.24
CA GLU A 64 -14.44 -0.03 2.57
C GLU A 64 -14.32 0.86 3.81
N ARG A 65 -13.68 0.38 4.89
CA ARG A 65 -13.41 1.17 6.10
C ARG A 65 -12.57 2.41 5.78
N TRP A 66 -11.53 2.28 4.95
CA TRP A 66 -10.69 3.41 4.53
C TRP A 66 -11.47 4.49 3.77
N LYS A 67 -12.37 4.07 2.87
CA LYS A 67 -13.25 5.02 2.15
C LYS A 67 -14.27 5.68 3.09
N ALA A 68 -14.72 4.96 4.11
CA ALA A 68 -15.64 5.46 5.12
C ALA A 68 -14.97 6.37 6.16
N LEU A 69 -13.65 6.27 6.36
CA LEU A 69 -12.91 7.15 7.27
C LEU A 69 -12.98 8.62 6.84
N ASN A 70 -13.09 9.51 7.81
CA ASN A 70 -13.06 10.95 7.55
C ASN A 70 -11.64 11.44 7.19
N PRO A 71 -11.50 12.56 6.45
CA PRO A 71 -10.19 13.14 6.12
C PRO A 71 -9.33 13.39 7.36
N LYS A 72 -9.95 13.87 8.45
CA LYS A 72 -9.27 14.08 9.75
C LYS A 72 -8.69 12.80 10.37
N GLN A 73 -9.33 11.65 10.14
CA GLN A 73 -8.81 10.37 10.62
C GLN A 73 -7.72 9.82 9.71
N ARG A 74 -7.75 10.18 8.42
CA ARG A 74 -6.72 9.81 7.44
C ARG A 74 -5.48 10.68 7.56
N GLU A 75 -5.63 11.94 7.94
CA GLU A 75 -4.56 12.92 8.11
C GLU A 75 -3.33 12.40 8.88
N PRO A 76 -3.46 11.79 10.09
CA PRO A 76 -2.30 11.24 10.78
C PRO A 76 -1.63 10.09 10.00
N TYR A 77 -2.40 9.28 9.27
CA TYR A 77 -1.85 8.21 8.42
C TYR A 77 -1.18 8.77 7.17
N GLU A 78 -1.72 9.84 6.59
CA GLU A 78 -1.14 10.56 5.45
C GLU A 78 0.16 11.27 5.85
N ALA A 79 0.23 11.85 7.04
CA ALA A 79 1.45 12.42 7.59
C ALA A 79 2.53 11.34 7.77
N LYS A 80 2.21 10.23 8.44
CA LYS A 80 3.13 9.08 8.59
C LYS A 80 3.61 8.55 7.24
N ALA A 81 2.70 8.42 6.28
CA ALA A 81 3.03 7.97 4.93
C ALA A 81 3.89 8.96 4.16
N LYS A 82 3.70 10.26 4.35
CA LYS A 82 4.54 11.28 3.73
C LYS A 82 5.97 11.20 4.27
N THR A 83 6.13 11.05 5.58
CA THR A 83 7.45 10.87 6.21
C THR A 83 8.12 9.59 5.73
N ASP A 84 7.40 8.46 5.70
CA ASP A 84 7.99 7.20 5.24
C ASP A 84 8.27 7.18 3.73
N LYS A 85 7.46 7.90 2.95
CA LYS A 85 7.72 8.13 1.52
C LYS A 85 9.00 8.94 1.33
N GLN A 86 9.22 10.01 2.11
CA GLN A 86 10.46 10.79 2.07
C GLN A 86 11.67 9.92 2.41
N ARG A 87 11.60 9.15 3.52
CA ARG A 87 12.64 8.18 3.88
C ARG A 87 12.97 7.26 2.71
N TYR A 88 11.95 6.69 2.07
CA TYR A 88 12.15 5.81 0.92
C TYR A 88 12.74 6.53 -0.29
N GLU A 89 12.34 7.78 -0.57
CA GLU A 89 12.91 8.58 -1.66
C GLU A 89 14.38 8.90 -1.41
N ASP A 90 14.76 9.22 -0.17
CA ASP A 90 16.15 9.48 0.23
C ASP A 90 16.99 8.19 0.16
N GLU A 91 16.49 7.08 0.73
CA GLU A 91 17.16 5.77 0.64
C GLU A 91 17.29 5.30 -0.81
N LYS A 92 16.28 5.55 -1.65
CA LYS A 92 16.30 5.23 -3.08
C LYS A 92 17.28 6.11 -3.85
N ALA A 93 17.38 7.40 -3.54
CA ALA A 93 18.36 8.28 -4.15
C ALA A 93 19.78 7.80 -3.84
N SER A 94 20.05 7.46 -2.58
CA SER A 94 21.33 6.87 -2.17
C SER A 94 21.57 5.52 -2.85
N TYR A 95 20.58 4.64 -2.91
CA TYR A 95 20.73 3.35 -3.60
C TYR A 95 21.00 3.52 -5.09
N ASN A 96 20.27 4.39 -5.79
CA ASN A 96 20.49 4.63 -7.22
C ASN A 96 21.87 5.23 -7.51
N ALA A 97 22.41 6.03 -6.59
CA ALA A 97 23.77 6.56 -6.70
C ALA A 97 24.84 5.48 -6.44
N ASN A 98 24.56 4.48 -5.60
CA ASN A 98 25.48 3.35 -5.37
C ASN A 98 25.38 2.27 -6.48
N ASP A 99 24.19 2.07 -7.06
CA ASP A 99 23.94 1.15 -8.18
C ASP A 99 24.63 1.65 -9.48
N GLU A 100 24.78 2.98 -9.64
CA GLU A 100 25.54 3.60 -10.75
C GLU A 100 27.07 3.48 -10.58
N GLU A 101 27.60 3.36 -9.35
CA GLU A 101 29.04 3.16 -9.11
C GLU A 101 29.47 1.68 -9.19
N GLU A 102 28.55 0.71 -9.05
CA GLU A 102 28.86 -0.73 -9.17
C GLU A 102 28.90 -1.22 -10.64
N ASP A 103 28.42 -0.43 -11.61
CA ASP A 103 28.49 -0.74 -13.05
C ASP A 103 29.77 -0.17 -13.72
N GLU A 104 30.58 0.61 -12.99
CA GLU A 104 31.83 1.21 -13.48
C GLU A 104 33.13 0.52 -12.98
N GLU A 105 33.05 -0.57 -12.20
CA GLU A 105 34.23 -1.38 -11.76
C GLU A 105 34.32 -2.78 -12.39
#